data_AF-D2QPF5-F1
#
_entry.id   AF-D2QPF5-F1
#
_cell.length_a   1.000
_cell.length_b   1.000
_cell.length_c   1.000
_cell.angle_alpha   90.00
_cell.angle_beta   90.00
_cell.angle_gamma   90.00
#
_symmetry.space_group_name_H-M   'P 1'
#
loop_
_entity.id
_entity.type
_entity.pdbx_description
1 polymer ?
#
loop_
_entity_poly.entity_id
_entity_poly.type
_entity_poly.pdbx_seq_one_letter_code
_entity_poly.pdbx_strand_id
1 'polypeptide(L)'
;METQAKFIALALCLTIAASPLAHAQNPDAPLPVPGDRAMSMRGQDRDQRRPDGPGRKYGKPGAGRDGREFGQGPGRNHHSGGLTSLTTVSGTVGQLLGNDDAILDGFTLNTGSGQATTVKFPPHLGEQVQKAVKAGSTVSVSGFTDKTPTGESLFRMNSLTIGKTTVLDAPPVRPVTPPAPPEVTTVTGKIADYRLDRGGRVNALVLDNKTVVSIPAHVAYQLTDLAKKGNTITVQGYPKQIRAGQIQLEKVNVIRASVLTINGQQYLVR
;
A
#
# COMPACT_ATOMS: atom_id res chain seq x y z
N MET A 1 -45.88 17.69 -28.29
CA MET A 1 -46.62 16.92 -27.27
C MET A 1 -45.69 16.73 -26.10
N GLU A 2 -45.85 17.62 -25.12
CA GLU A 2 -45.21 17.59 -23.82
C GLU A 2 -45.68 16.38 -23.01
N THR A 3 -44.81 15.84 -22.15
CA THR A 3 -45.25 15.53 -20.77
C THR A 3 -44.05 15.46 -19.84
N GLN A 4 -44.06 16.41 -18.91
CA GLN A 4 -43.19 16.50 -17.74
C GLN A 4 -43.67 15.53 -16.65
N ALA A 5 -42.74 14.99 -15.86
CA ALA A 5 -43.05 14.42 -14.56
C ALA A 5 -42.10 15.02 -13.51
N LYS A 6 -42.67 15.93 -12.69
CA LYS A 6 -42.09 16.51 -11.47
C LYS A 6 -42.73 15.82 -10.28
N PHE A 7 -41.92 15.35 -9.32
CA PHE A 7 -42.22 15.09 -7.90
C PHE A 7 -40.82 14.84 -7.27
N ILE A 8 -40.39 15.36 -6.12
CA ILE A 8 -41.01 15.56 -4.81
C ILE A 8 -40.26 16.70 -4.08
N ALA A 9 -41.01 17.52 -3.35
CA ALA A 9 -40.52 18.51 -2.40
C ALA A 9 -40.31 17.88 -1.00
N LEU A 10 -39.28 18.31 -0.27
CA LEU A 10 -39.29 18.28 1.19
C LEU A 10 -38.69 19.60 1.70
N ALA A 11 -39.46 20.28 2.54
CA ALA A 11 -39.14 21.57 3.14
C ALA A 11 -39.10 21.47 4.68
N LEU A 12 -38.47 22.49 5.29
CA LEU A 12 -38.51 22.91 6.71
C LEU A 12 -37.69 22.07 7.72
N CYS A 13 -37.04 22.61 8.76
CA CYS A 13 -37.20 23.90 9.44
C CYS A 13 -35.97 24.27 10.32
N LEU A 14 -35.99 25.53 10.76
CA LEU A 14 -35.00 26.41 11.42
C LEU A 14 -34.64 26.14 12.90
N THR A 15 -33.40 26.55 13.27
CA THR A 15 -32.89 27.22 14.52
C THR A 15 -33.18 26.63 15.92
N ILE A 16 -32.29 26.69 16.92
CA ILE A 16 -31.97 27.86 17.79
C ILE A 16 -30.62 27.68 18.52
N ALA A 17 -30.03 28.82 18.87
CA ALA A 17 -28.80 29.15 19.57
C ALA A 17 -28.56 28.54 20.98
N ALA A 18 -27.29 28.51 21.40
CA ALA A 18 -26.81 29.12 22.65
C ALA A 18 -25.27 28.97 22.81
N SER A 19 -24.58 30.10 22.93
CA SER A 19 -23.23 30.19 23.51
C SER A 19 -23.34 30.28 25.04
N PRO A 20 -22.28 29.94 25.79
CA PRO A 20 -21.71 30.97 26.65
C PRO A 20 -20.17 31.05 26.64
N LEU A 21 -19.71 32.28 26.86
CA LEU A 21 -18.37 32.66 27.30
C LEU A 21 -18.02 31.96 28.64
N ALA A 22 -16.73 31.70 28.88
CA ALA A 22 -15.92 32.47 29.86
C ALA A 22 -14.80 31.64 30.54
N HIS A 23 -13.72 32.37 30.83
CA HIS A 23 -12.63 32.13 31.79
C HIS A 23 -11.51 31.18 31.34
N ALA A 24 -10.35 31.67 30.86
CA ALA A 24 -9.28 32.40 31.59
C ALA A 24 -8.64 31.56 32.70
N GLN A 25 -7.41 31.10 32.47
CA GLN A 25 -6.27 31.20 33.41
C GLN A 25 -5.02 30.53 32.80
N ASN A 26 -4.13 31.35 32.25
CA ASN A 26 -2.69 31.12 32.33
C ASN A 26 -2.23 31.62 33.71
N PRO A 27 -1.25 30.94 34.32
CA PRO A 27 -0.01 31.66 34.60
C PRO A 27 1.26 30.86 34.23
N ASP A 28 2.20 31.58 33.62
CA ASP A 28 3.65 31.58 33.90
C ASP A 28 4.05 30.95 35.24
N ALA A 29 5.18 30.26 35.47
CA ALA A 29 6.45 29.99 34.80
C ALA A 29 7.19 28.93 35.70
N PRO A 30 8.53 28.85 35.80
CA PRO A 30 9.58 28.58 34.81
C PRO A 30 10.34 27.25 35.07
N LEU A 31 11.15 26.87 34.08
CA LEU A 31 12.16 25.80 34.12
C LEU A 31 13.29 26.06 35.14
N PRO A 32 13.95 25.01 35.65
CA PRO A 32 15.34 25.07 36.06
C PRO A 32 16.24 24.13 35.22
N VAL A 33 17.24 24.72 34.59
CA VAL A 33 18.54 24.11 34.19
C VAL A 33 19.60 25.21 34.44
N PRO A 34 20.90 24.93 34.51
CA PRO A 34 21.63 23.67 34.67
C PRO A 34 22.64 23.72 35.85
N GLY A 35 23.07 22.57 36.35
CA GLY A 35 24.11 22.47 37.37
C GLY A 35 25.29 21.64 36.88
N ASP A 36 26.41 22.31 36.64
CA ASP A 36 27.72 21.76 36.33
C ASP A 36 28.17 20.65 37.29
N ARG A 37 28.82 19.62 36.74
CA ARG A 37 30.02 19.02 37.32
C ARG A 37 30.82 18.25 36.28
N ALA A 38 31.93 18.86 35.89
CA ALA A 38 33.07 18.22 35.26
C ALA A 38 33.96 17.51 36.31
N MET A 39 34.85 16.66 35.79
CA MET A 39 35.98 15.95 36.43
C MET A 39 35.60 14.66 37.17
N SER A 40 36.18 13.50 36.86
CA SER A 40 37.63 13.27 36.81
C SER A 40 38.00 11.96 36.08
N MET A 41 39.16 12.01 35.41
CA MET A 41 39.94 10.85 34.96
C MET A 41 40.42 10.01 36.16
N ARG A 42 40.73 8.71 35.94
CA ARG A 42 42.10 8.15 36.06
C ARG A 42 42.13 6.63 36.33
N GLY A 43 42.93 5.93 35.51
CA GLY A 43 43.65 4.69 35.85
C GLY A 43 42.87 3.37 35.64
N GLN A 44 43.46 2.26 35.22
CA GLN A 44 44.87 1.89 35.11
C GLN A 44 45.01 0.64 34.21
N ASP A 45 46.19 0.57 33.59
CA ASP A 45 46.79 -0.55 32.89
C ASP A 45 46.63 -1.92 33.55
N ARG A 46 46.61 -2.97 32.71
CA ARG A 46 47.45 -4.16 32.94
C ARG A 46 47.81 -4.85 31.63
N ASP A 47 49.09 -4.70 31.31
CA ASP A 47 49.91 -5.56 30.45
C ASP A 47 49.84 -7.05 30.80
N GLN A 48 50.04 -7.89 29.78
CA GLN A 48 51.03 -8.99 29.66
C GLN A 48 50.52 -10.01 28.61
N ARG A 49 50.98 -9.98 27.35
CA ARG A 49 52.22 -10.54 26.74
C ARG A 49 52.45 -12.07 26.92
N ARG A 50 52.17 -12.81 25.82
CA ARG A 50 52.99 -13.87 25.13
C ARG A 50 53.25 -15.21 25.87
N PRO A 51 53.87 -16.28 25.27
CA PRO A 51 54.27 -16.59 23.87
C PRO A 51 54.05 -18.05 23.35
N ASP A 52 54.10 -18.23 22.02
CA ASP A 52 54.73 -19.28 21.16
C ASP A 52 54.64 -20.82 21.38
N GLY A 53 54.02 -21.51 20.39
CA GLY A 53 54.50 -22.70 19.62
C GLY A 53 54.47 -24.12 20.24
N PRO A 54 54.80 -25.22 19.50
CA PRO A 54 54.74 -25.51 18.05
C PRO A 54 54.17 -26.92 17.67
N GLY A 55 53.79 -27.14 16.38
CA GLY A 55 54.13 -28.39 15.65
C GLY A 55 53.15 -29.57 15.48
N ARG A 56 52.87 -29.87 14.18
CA ARG A 56 52.69 -31.18 13.50
C ARG A 56 51.50 -32.11 13.88
N LYS A 57 50.71 -32.51 12.86
CA LYS A 57 50.85 -33.79 12.11
C LYS A 57 49.75 -33.97 11.05
N TYR A 58 50.18 -34.43 9.87
CA TYR A 58 49.34 -35.03 8.85
C TYR A 58 48.80 -36.39 9.32
N GLY A 59 47.54 -36.68 9.02
CA GLY A 59 46.92 -38.01 9.11
C GLY A 59 45.62 -38.08 8.31
N LYS A 60 45.65 -38.76 7.15
CA LYS A 60 44.49 -39.34 6.44
C LYS A 60 44.07 -40.66 7.15
N PRO A 61 43.01 -41.38 6.73
CA PRO A 61 41.61 -41.00 6.57
C PRO A 61 40.70 -41.97 7.37
N GLY A 62 39.82 -41.47 8.22
CA GLY A 62 38.89 -42.30 9.00
C GLY A 62 37.50 -42.34 8.38
N ALA A 63 37.13 -43.48 7.80
CA ALA A 63 35.77 -43.81 7.45
C ALA A 63 34.93 -44.06 8.72
N GLY A 64 33.70 -43.56 8.73
CA GLY A 64 32.67 -44.04 9.66
C GLY A 64 31.87 -42.95 10.35
N ARG A 65 30.59 -42.89 10.00
CA ARG A 65 29.45 -42.33 10.75
C ARG A 65 29.54 -40.86 11.15
N ASP A 66 28.75 -40.05 10.46
CA ASP A 66 27.60 -39.41 11.09
C ASP A 66 26.66 -38.90 9.99
N GLY A 67 25.50 -39.55 9.90
CA GLY A 67 24.37 -39.05 9.13
C GLY A 67 23.85 -37.78 9.80
N ARG A 68 24.42 -36.64 9.42
CA ARG A 68 23.76 -35.36 9.59
C ARG A 68 22.94 -35.13 8.34
N GLU A 69 21.67 -35.49 8.45
CA GLU A 69 20.58 -34.84 7.73
C GLU A 69 20.83 -33.33 7.75
N PHE A 70 21.38 -32.83 6.63
CA PHE A 70 21.29 -31.42 6.34
C PHE A 70 19.81 -31.15 6.09
N GLY A 71 19.17 -30.62 7.12
CA GLY A 71 17.79 -30.18 7.08
C GLY A 71 17.54 -29.40 5.81
N GLN A 72 16.51 -29.85 5.08
CA GLN A 72 15.82 -29.04 4.10
C GLN A 72 15.41 -27.74 4.79
N GLY A 73 16.23 -26.70 4.62
CA GLY A 73 15.79 -25.34 4.87
C GLY A 73 14.54 -25.10 4.01
N PRO A 74 13.52 -24.40 4.54
CA PRO A 74 12.30 -24.14 3.79
C PRO A 74 12.68 -23.51 2.46
N GLY A 75 12.34 -24.23 1.39
CA GLY A 75 12.60 -23.83 0.02
C GLY A 75 12.13 -22.39 -0.13
N ARG A 76 13.09 -21.50 -0.34
CA ARG A 76 12.79 -20.22 -0.96
C ARG A 76 12.18 -20.61 -2.30
N ASN A 77 10.88 -20.37 -2.46
CA ASN A 77 10.20 -20.42 -3.74
C ASN A 77 10.80 -19.31 -4.62
N HIS A 78 12.01 -19.56 -5.13
CA HIS A 78 12.50 -18.87 -6.29
C HIS A 78 11.56 -19.31 -7.41
N HIS A 79 10.68 -18.41 -7.85
CA HIS A 79 10.00 -18.57 -9.13
C HIS A 79 11.10 -18.71 -10.18
N SER A 80 11.44 -19.95 -10.51
CA SER A 80 12.35 -20.31 -11.57
C SER A 80 11.80 -19.68 -12.83
N GLY A 81 12.57 -18.77 -13.43
CA GLY A 81 12.28 -18.16 -14.74
C GLY A 81 12.31 -19.22 -15.84
N GLY A 82 11.25 -20.02 -15.89
CA GLY A 82 10.95 -20.97 -16.96
C GLY A 82 10.02 -20.35 -17.99
N LEU A 83 9.71 -21.14 -19.03
CA LEU A 83 8.71 -20.76 -20.03
C LEU A 83 7.31 -20.85 -19.41
N THR A 84 6.55 -19.77 -19.49
CA THR A 84 5.13 -19.76 -19.08
C THR A 84 4.26 -19.89 -20.33
N SER A 85 3.40 -20.90 -20.36
CA SER A 85 2.43 -21.07 -21.45
C SER A 85 1.34 -20.00 -21.38
N LEU A 86 1.08 -19.34 -22.50
CA LEU A 86 -0.07 -18.45 -22.63
C LEU A 86 -1.30 -19.24 -23.07
N THR A 87 -2.45 -18.85 -22.52
CA THR A 87 -3.78 -19.34 -22.86
C THR A 87 -4.63 -18.15 -23.25
N THR A 88 -5.63 -18.38 -24.10
CA THR A 88 -6.56 -17.34 -24.54
C THR A 88 -7.94 -17.65 -24.02
N VAL A 89 -8.55 -16.68 -23.35
CA VAL A 89 -9.88 -16.78 -22.75
C VAL A 89 -10.75 -15.67 -23.32
N SER A 90 -11.90 -16.04 -23.87
CA SER A 90 -12.89 -15.10 -24.40
C SER A 90 -14.10 -15.01 -23.47
N GLY A 91 -14.66 -13.82 -23.36
CA GLY A 91 -15.83 -13.61 -22.53
C GLY A 91 -16.30 -12.16 -22.53
N THR A 92 -17.26 -11.87 -21.68
CA THR A 92 -17.83 -10.53 -21.50
C THR A 92 -17.24 -9.87 -20.27
N VAL A 93 -16.75 -8.64 -20.42
CA VAL A 93 -16.20 -7.88 -19.30
C VAL A 93 -17.29 -7.50 -18.31
N GLY A 94 -17.05 -7.81 -17.04
CA GLY A 94 -17.87 -7.41 -15.91
C GLY A 94 -17.34 -6.12 -15.28
N GLN A 95 -17.06 -6.18 -13.98
CA GLN A 95 -16.67 -5.01 -13.18
C GLN A 95 -15.18 -4.70 -13.38
N LEU A 96 -14.85 -3.41 -13.54
CA LEU A 96 -13.48 -2.92 -13.47
C LEU A 96 -12.98 -2.94 -12.02
N LEU A 97 -11.74 -3.37 -11.81
CA LEU A 97 -11.16 -3.58 -10.49
C LEU A 97 -9.96 -2.66 -10.29
N GLY A 98 -9.92 -2.03 -9.11
CA GLY A 98 -8.79 -1.22 -8.67
C GLY A 98 -7.89 -2.00 -7.72
N ASN A 99 -6.64 -1.58 -7.62
CA ASN A 99 -5.77 -1.98 -6.52
C ASN A 99 -6.10 -1.19 -5.24
N ASP A 100 -5.32 -1.40 -4.17
CA ASP A 100 -5.49 -0.71 -2.90
C ASP A 100 -5.52 0.82 -3.06
N ASP A 101 -4.85 1.40 -4.05
CA ASP A 101 -4.85 2.86 -4.28
C ASP A 101 -5.98 3.32 -5.23
N ALA A 102 -6.98 2.47 -5.44
CA ALA A 102 -8.06 2.62 -6.40
C ALA A 102 -7.56 2.78 -7.85
N ILE A 103 -6.32 2.38 -8.16
CA ILE A 103 -5.79 2.44 -9.52
C ILE A 103 -6.26 1.19 -10.27
N LEU A 104 -6.91 1.39 -11.41
CA LEU A 104 -7.39 0.35 -12.29
C LEU A 104 -6.26 -0.60 -12.71
N ASP A 105 -6.38 -1.86 -12.33
CA ASP A 105 -5.38 -2.91 -12.56
C ASP A 105 -6.01 -4.27 -12.94
N GLY A 106 -7.34 -4.32 -13.11
CA GLY A 106 -8.03 -5.54 -13.50
C GLY A 106 -9.48 -5.35 -13.87
N PHE A 107 -10.12 -6.45 -14.25
CA PHE A 107 -11.57 -6.56 -14.41
C PHE A 107 -12.02 -8.01 -14.22
N THR A 108 -13.31 -8.23 -14.00
CA THR A 108 -13.90 -9.58 -14.03
C THR A 108 -14.30 -9.96 -15.45
N LEU A 109 -14.05 -11.21 -15.85
CA LEU A 109 -14.39 -11.74 -17.17
C LEU A 109 -15.40 -12.88 -17.02
N ASN A 110 -16.55 -12.73 -17.64
CA ASN A 110 -17.60 -13.73 -17.66
C ASN A 110 -17.45 -14.60 -18.91
N THR A 111 -16.99 -15.83 -18.74
CA THR A 111 -16.74 -16.81 -19.82
C THR A 111 -17.95 -17.71 -20.11
N GLY A 112 -19.05 -17.54 -19.37
CA GLY A 112 -20.24 -18.39 -19.46
C GLY A 112 -20.17 -19.68 -18.61
N SER A 113 -19.01 -20.02 -18.03
CA SER A 113 -18.80 -21.23 -17.20
C SER A 113 -19.15 -21.05 -15.72
N GLY A 114 -20.05 -20.12 -15.39
CA GLY A 114 -20.56 -19.87 -14.03
C GLY A 114 -19.73 -18.90 -13.20
N GLN A 115 -18.44 -19.16 -12.96
CA GLN A 115 -17.58 -18.25 -12.18
C GLN A 115 -16.87 -17.22 -13.06
N ALA A 116 -16.93 -15.95 -12.65
CA ALA A 116 -16.18 -14.88 -13.30
C ALA A 116 -14.69 -15.02 -13.00
N THR A 117 -13.86 -14.91 -14.04
CA THR A 117 -12.39 -14.94 -13.90
C THR A 117 -11.87 -13.54 -13.63
N THR A 118 -11.07 -13.36 -12.58
CA THR A 118 -10.38 -12.09 -12.33
C THR A 118 -9.18 -11.95 -13.26
N VAL A 119 -9.25 -11.00 -14.18
CA VAL A 119 -8.14 -10.65 -15.08
C VAL A 119 -7.38 -9.47 -14.48
N LYS A 120 -6.05 -9.60 -14.38
CA LYS A 120 -5.13 -8.57 -13.89
C LYS A 120 -4.18 -8.13 -14.98
N PHE A 121 -3.93 -6.84 -15.06
CA PHE A 121 -2.97 -6.22 -15.97
C PHE A 121 -2.12 -5.18 -15.22
N PRO A 122 -0.94 -4.82 -15.74
CA PRO A 122 -0.14 -3.78 -15.13
C PRO A 122 -0.87 -2.43 -15.08
N PRO A 123 -0.79 -1.67 -13.96
CA PRO A 123 -1.56 -0.44 -13.78
C PRO A 123 -1.34 0.63 -14.86
N HIS A 124 -0.20 0.65 -15.55
CA HIS A 124 0.08 1.61 -16.64
C HIS A 124 -0.73 1.35 -17.91
N LEU A 125 -1.38 0.19 -18.03
CA LEU A 125 -2.34 -0.09 -19.11
C LEU A 125 -3.76 0.38 -18.77
N GLY A 126 -4.00 0.88 -17.54
CA GLY A 126 -5.34 1.24 -17.08
C GLY A 126 -6.07 2.20 -18.01
N GLU A 127 -5.39 3.23 -18.52
CA GLU A 127 -5.96 4.18 -19.47
C GLU A 127 -6.32 3.53 -20.81
N GLN A 128 -5.44 2.68 -21.36
CA GLN A 128 -5.68 1.99 -22.62
C GLN A 128 -6.84 0.99 -22.50
N VAL A 129 -6.86 0.22 -21.41
CA VAL A 129 -7.91 -0.76 -21.13
C VAL A 129 -9.25 -0.06 -20.91
N GLN A 130 -9.31 1.01 -20.11
CA GLN A 130 -10.57 1.72 -19.86
C GLN A 130 -11.13 2.38 -21.13
N LYS A 131 -10.28 2.89 -22.02
CA LYS A 131 -10.71 3.44 -23.31
C LYS A 131 -11.23 2.35 -24.26
N ALA A 132 -10.59 1.18 -24.25
CA ALA A 132 -10.90 0.10 -25.17
C ALA A 132 -12.06 -0.80 -24.68
N VAL A 133 -12.30 -0.85 -23.38
CA VAL A 133 -13.25 -1.78 -22.74
C VAL A 133 -14.32 -1.02 -21.98
N LYS A 134 -15.58 -1.36 -22.26
CA LYS A 134 -16.72 -1.01 -21.41
C LYS A 134 -17.28 -2.28 -20.75
N ALA A 135 -17.90 -2.15 -19.58
CA ALA A 135 -18.66 -3.25 -18.99
C ALA A 135 -19.68 -3.77 -20.02
N GLY A 136 -19.76 -5.09 -20.18
CA GLY A 136 -20.56 -5.75 -21.21
C GLY A 136 -19.85 -5.97 -22.56
N SER A 137 -18.61 -5.50 -22.75
CA SER A 137 -17.87 -5.74 -23.99
C SER A 137 -17.38 -7.19 -24.09
N THR A 138 -17.53 -7.82 -25.25
CA THR A 138 -16.90 -9.10 -25.54
C THR A 138 -15.43 -8.89 -25.90
N VAL A 139 -14.55 -9.61 -25.21
CA VAL A 139 -13.10 -9.49 -25.36
C VAL A 139 -12.46 -10.87 -25.40
N SER A 140 -11.27 -10.94 -26.00
CA SER A 140 -10.38 -12.09 -25.94
C SER A 140 -9.10 -11.69 -25.23
N VAL A 141 -8.75 -12.39 -24.16
CA VAL A 141 -7.60 -12.09 -23.31
C VAL A 141 -6.59 -13.23 -23.45
N SER A 142 -5.39 -12.93 -23.91
CA SER A 142 -4.27 -13.87 -23.87
C SER A 142 -3.42 -13.60 -22.65
N GLY A 143 -3.04 -14.64 -21.91
CA GLY A 143 -2.41 -14.49 -20.61
C GLY A 143 -2.10 -15.83 -19.96
N PHE A 144 -1.77 -15.80 -18.67
CA PHE A 144 -1.48 -17.00 -17.90
C PHE A 144 -2.11 -16.91 -16.51
N THR A 145 -2.46 -18.06 -15.95
CA THR A 145 -2.98 -18.14 -14.59
C THR A 145 -1.81 -18.14 -13.59
N ASP A 146 -1.89 -17.25 -12.62
CA ASP A 146 -0.98 -17.11 -11.50
C ASP A 146 -1.75 -17.41 -10.20
N LYS A 147 -1.09 -18.00 -9.22
CA LYS A 147 -1.68 -18.27 -7.91
C LYS A 147 -1.01 -17.38 -6.87
N THR A 148 -1.80 -16.59 -6.17
CA THR A 148 -1.28 -15.78 -5.06
C THR A 148 -0.78 -16.70 -3.93
N PRO A 149 0.08 -16.18 -3.03
CA PRO A 149 0.45 -16.91 -1.81
C PRO A 149 -0.74 -17.32 -0.93
N THR A 150 -1.90 -16.65 -1.08
CA THR A 150 -3.14 -16.95 -0.37
C THR A 150 -4.02 -17.98 -1.10
N GLY A 151 -3.58 -18.52 -2.24
CA GLY A 151 -4.29 -19.54 -3.02
C GLY A 151 -5.31 -19.01 -4.02
N GLU A 152 -5.46 -17.69 -4.14
CA GLU A 152 -6.33 -17.05 -5.13
C GLU A 152 -5.75 -17.24 -6.53
N SER A 153 -6.58 -17.70 -7.48
CA SER A 153 -6.18 -17.81 -8.89
C SER A 153 -6.50 -16.52 -9.63
N LEU A 154 -5.50 -15.91 -10.24
CA LEU A 154 -5.59 -14.66 -11.00
C LEU A 154 -5.13 -14.89 -12.44
N PHE A 155 -5.86 -14.36 -13.42
CA PHE A 155 -5.43 -14.42 -14.81
C PHE A 155 -4.62 -13.18 -15.19
N ARG A 156 -3.31 -13.33 -15.37
CA ARG A 156 -2.40 -12.25 -15.77
C ARG A 156 -2.48 -12.05 -17.28
N MET A 157 -2.97 -10.89 -17.69
CA MET A 157 -3.08 -10.50 -19.09
C MET A 157 -1.70 -10.20 -19.68
N ASN A 158 -1.42 -10.78 -20.84
CA ASN A 158 -0.34 -10.40 -21.74
C ASN A 158 -0.87 -9.54 -22.91
N SER A 159 -2.04 -9.89 -23.45
CA SER A 159 -2.72 -9.07 -24.46
C SER A 159 -4.23 -9.17 -24.35
N LEU A 160 -4.91 -8.15 -24.84
CA LEU A 160 -6.36 -8.01 -24.84
C LEU A 160 -6.81 -7.54 -26.22
N THR A 161 -7.68 -8.31 -26.85
CA THR A 161 -8.25 -8.00 -28.16
C THR A 161 -9.74 -7.73 -28.03
N ILE A 162 -10.16 -6.57 -28.54
CA ILE A 162 -11.56 -6.14 -28.63
C ILE A 162 -11.84 -5.76 -30.09
N GLY A 163 -12.57 -6.61 -30.80
CA GLY A 163 -12.79 -6.44 -32.24
C GLY A 163 -11.47 -6.36 -33.01
N LYS A 164 -11.15 -5.18 -33.55
CA LYS A 164 -9.91 -4.92 -34.29
C LYS A 164 -8.80 -4.27 -33.45
N THR A 165 -9.10 -3.87 -32.21
CA THR A 165 -8.15 -3.19 -31.32
C THR A 165 -7.46 -4.23 -30.45
N THR A 166 -6.13 -4.15 -30.34
CA THR A 166 -5.36 -4.99 -29.42
C THR A 166 -4.53 -4.11 -28.48
N VAL A 167 -4.66 -4.37 -27.18
CA VAL A 167 -3.82 -3.79 -26.12
C VAL A 167 -2.80 -4.86 -25.73
N LEU A 168 -1.53 -4.54 -25.87
CA LEU A 168 -0.42 -5.43 -25.50
C LEU A 168 0.22 -4.95 -24.20
N ASP A 169 0.60 -5.88 -23.32
CA ASP A 169 1.45 -5.58 -22.19
C ASP A 169 2.87 -5.28 -22.66
N ALA A 170 3.09 -4.01 -22.99
CA ALA A 170 4.41 -3.46 -23.23
C ALA A 170 4.90 -2.72 -21.98
N PRO A 171 6.21 -2.79 -21.67
CA PRO A 171 6.80 -1.99 -20.61
C PRO A 171 6.47 -0.49 -20.79
N PRO A 172 6.22 0.25 -19.70
CA PRO A 172 5.93 1.67 -19.79
C PRO A 172 7.14 2.42 -20.35
N VAL A 173 6.88 3.36 -21.26
CA VAL A 173 7.93 4.23 -21.79
C VAL A 173 8.51 5.06 -20.66
N ARG A 174 9.84 4.99 -20.49
CA ARG A 174 10.52 5.80 -19.47
C ARG A 174 10.42 7.27 -19.88
N PRO A 175 9.95 8.16 -19.00
CA PRO A 175 9.91 9.58 -19.31
C PRO A 175 11.34 10.11 -19.51
N VAL A 176 11.51 11.01 -20.48
CA VAL A 176 12.80 11.63 -20.81
C VAL A 176 13.28 12.51 -19.65
N THR A 177 12.35 13.15 -18.95
CA THR A 177 12.62 13.94 -17.75
C THR A 177 12.07 13.19 -16.52
N PRO A 178 12.86 13.05 -15.43
CA PRO A 178 12.34 12.53 -14.19
C PRO A 178 11.14 13.37 -13.71
N PRO A 179 10.07 12.75 -13.19
CA PRO A 179 8.98 13.49 -12.59
C PRO A 179 9.49 14.31 -11.40
N ALA A 180 8.93 15.50 -11.21
CA ALA A 180 9.27 16.36 -10.09
C ALA A 180 9.06 15.61 -8.75
N PRO A 181 9.92 15.84 -7.73
CA PRO A 181 9.72 15.28 -6.41
C PRO A 181 8.35 15.70 -5.85
N PRO A 182 7.60 14.80 -5.22
CA PRO A 182 6.34 15.18 -4.57
C PRO A 182 6.63 16.13 -3.41
N GLU A 183 5.85 17.20 -3.30
CA GLU A 183 5.95 18.14 -2.18
C GLU A 183 5.23 17.59 -0.94
N VAL A 184 5.76 17.93 0.24
CA VAL A 184 5.12 17.57 1.50
C VAL A 184 3.83 18.37 1.63
N THR A 185 2.72 17.68 1.86
CA THR A 185 1.41 18.28 2.11
C THR A 185 0.96 17.96 3.52
N THR A 186 0.29 18.92 4.16
CA THR A 186 -0.37 18.74 5.46
C THR A 186 -1.88 18.67 5.28
N VAL A 187 -2.52 17.64 5.83
CA VAL A 187 -3.98 17.47 5.81
C VAL A 187 -4.48 17.22 7.23
N THR A 188 -5.53 17.93 7.62
CA THR A 188 -6.23 17.70 8.89
C THR A 188 -7.64 17.21 8.58
N GLY A 189 -8.08 16.19 9.32
CA GLY A 189 -9.42 15.64 9.16
C GLY A 189 -9.77 14.66 10.28
N LYS A 190 -11.03 14.23 10.32
CA LYS A 190 -11.47 13.20 11.27
C LYS A 190 -11.38 11.82 10.64
N ILE A 191 -10.94 10.83 11.41
CA ILE A 191 -10.90 9.44 10.96
C ILE A 191 -12.35 8.94 10.80
N ALA A 192 -12.77 8.72 9.57
CA ALA A 192 -14.08 8.14 9.26
C ALA A 192 -14.04 6.61 9.29
N ASP A 193 -12.99 6.01 8.69
CA ASP A 193 -12.85 4.56 8.62
C ASP A 193 -11.39 4.10 8.51
N TYR A 194 -11.18 2.79 8.57
CA TYR A 194 -9.92 2.12 8.29
C TYR A 194 -10.04 1.34 6.99
N ARG A 195 -8.96 1.33 6.22
CA ARG A 195 -8.87 0.48 5.03
C ARG A 195 -7.95 -0.70 5.30
N LEU A 196 -8.37 -1.86 4.82
CA LEU A 196 -7.59 -3.09 4.89
C LEU A 196 -6.87 -3.32 3.56
N ASP A 197 -5.66 -3.86 3.63
CA ASP A 197 -4.98 -4.44 2.47
C ASP A 197 -5.65 -5.77 2.09
N ARG A 198 -5.24 -6.34 0.94
CA ARG A 198 -5.70 -7.67 0.52
C ARG A 198 -5.33 -8.78 1.53
N GLY A 199 -4.35 -8.54 2.40
CA GLY A 199 -3.98 -9.43 3.50
C GLY A 199 -4.85 -9.29 4.75
N GLY A 200 -5.89 -8.44 4.73
CA GLY A 200 -6.79 -8.21 5.86
C GLY A 200 -6.20 -7.33 6.96
N ARG A 201 -5.09 -6.63 6.70
CA ARG A 201 -4.39 -5.79 7.67
C ARG A 201 -4.68 -4.32 7.41
N VAL A 202 -4.79 -3.51 8.45
CA VAL A 202 -4.99 -2.07 8.29
C VAL A 202 -3.78 -1.46 7.59
N ASN A 203 -3.99 -0.81 6.45
CA ASN A 203 -2.93 -0.18 5.65
C ASN A 203 -3.19 1.31 5.35
N ALA A 204 -4.38 1.82 5.73
CA ALA A 204 -4.68 3.23 5.61
C ALA A 204 -5.79 3.69 6.56
N LEU A 205 -5.77 4.98 6.89
CA LEU A 205 -6.87 5.68 7.55
C LEU A 205 -7.66 6.46 6.50
N VAL A 206 -8.98 6.36 6.52
CA VAL A 206 -9.87 7.14 5.66
C VAL A 206 -10.39 8.32 6.46
N LEU A 207 -10.11 9.52 5.98
CA LEU A 207 -10.62 10.75 6.57
C LEU A 207 -12.01 11.10 6.00
N ASP A 208 -12.77 11.87 6.77
CA ASP A 208 -14.09 12.42 6.41
C ASP A 208 -14.08 13.23 5.11
N ASN A 209 -12.96 13.89 4.79
CA ASN A 209 -12.76 14.62 3.55
C ASN A 209 -12.40 13.75 2.31
N LYS A 210 -12.60 12.42 2.39
CA LYS A 210 -12.24 11.43 1.35
C LYS A 210 -10.73 11.32 1.05
N THR A 211 -9.88 11.78 1.98
CA THR A 211 -8.44 11.55 1.92
C THR A 211 -8.11 10.20 2.55
N VAL A 212 -7.31 9.41 1.84
CA VAL A 212 -6.79 8.14 2.33
C VAL A 212 -5.34 8.34 2.74
N VAL A 213 -5.08 8.15 4.01
CA VAL A 213 -3.75 8.25 4.60
C VAL A 213 -3.13 6.86 4.63
N SER A 214 -2.23 6.58 3.69
CA SER A 214 -1.50 5.31 3.60
C SER A 214 -0.44 5.24 4.69
N ILE A 215 -0.48 4.16 5.48
CA ILE A 215 0.40 3.89 6.62
C ILE A 215 0.87 2.44 6.51
N PRO A 216 2.15 2.14 6.79
CA PRO A 216 2.61 0.75 6.87
C PRO A 216 1.81 -0.05 7.90
N ALA A 217 1.50 -1.30 7.58
CA ALA A 217 0.63 -2.13 8.43
C ALA A 217 1.16 -2.26 9.87
N HIS A 218 2.48 -2.38 10.07
CA HIS A 218 3.08 -2.46 11.40
C HIS A 218 2.89 -1.18 12.22
N VAL A 219 2.87 -0.01 11.58
CA VAL A 219 2.60 1.28 12.24
C VAL A 219 1.11 1.42 12.54
N ALA A 220 0.24 0.98 11.62
CA ALA A 220 -1.20 1.03 11.82
C ALA A 220 -1.64 0.29 13.10
N TYR A 221 -1.05 -0.87 13.39
CA TYR A 221 -1.33 -1.62 14.63
C TYR A 221 -0.91 -0.91 15.91
N GLN A 222 0.17 -0.11 15.87
CA GLN A 222 0.60 0.68 17.03
C GLN A 222 -0.32 1.89 17.26
N LEU A 223 -0.91 2.39 16.17
CA LEU A 223 -1.76 3.58 16.20
C LEU A 223 -3.24 3.24 16.40
N THR A 224 -3.70 2.01 16.22
CA THR A 224 -5.12 1.66 16.32
C THR A 224 -5.78 2.07 17.63
N ASP A 225 -5.06 2.00 18.76
CA ASP A 225 -5.58 2.41 20.07
C ASP A 225 -5.66 3.94 20.23
N LEU A 226 -4.83 4.68 19.49
CA LEU A 226 -4.73 6.14 19.55
C LEU A 226 -5.58 6.83 18.46
N ALA A 227 -5.66 6.22 17.29
CA ALA A 227 -6.28 6.72 16.07
C ALA A 227 -7.68 6.12 15.90
N LYS A 228 -8.57 6.29 16.90
CA LYS A 228 -9.94 5.78 16.88
C LYS A 228 -10.81 6.53 15.87
N LYS A 229 -11.83 5.87 15.31
CA LYS A 229 -12.85 6.53 14.47
C LYS A 229 -13.44 7.73 15.22
N GLY A 230 -13.56 8.86 14.53
CA GLY A 230 -14.01 10.14 15.07
C GLY A 230 -12.89 11.05 15.59
N ASN A 231 -11.67 10.54 15.83
CA ASN A 231 -10.56 11.37 16.28
C ASN A 231 -10.09 12.29 15.14
N THR A 232 -9.81 13.55 15.50
CA THR A 232 -9.16 14.49 14.59
C THR A 232 -7.67 14.20 14.56
N ILE A 233 -7.11 14.06 13.36
CA ILE A 233 -5.68 13.88 13.15
C ILE A 233 -5.16 14.91 12.14
N THR A 234 -3.89 15.28 12.30
CA THR A 234 -3.15 16.03 11.30
C THR A 234 -2.07 15.14 10.72
N VAL A 235 -1.97 15.10 9.40
CA VAL A 235 -1.06 14.22 8.67
C VAL A 235 -0.17 15.08 7.81
N GLN A 236 1.14 14.88 7.92
CA GLN A 236 2.11 15.42 6.98
C GLN A 236 2.73 14.28 6.20
N GLY A 237 2.82 14.44 4.88
CA GLY A 237 3.34 13.39 4.05
C GLY A 237 3.33 13.74 2.57
N TYR A 238 3.57 12.73 1.74
CA TYR A 238 3.71 12.92 0.30
C TYR A 238 2.44 12.45 -0.41
N PRO A 239 1.79 13.30 -1.22
CA PRO A 239 0.66 12.89 -2.03
C PRO A 239 1.13 11.89 -3.09
N LYS A 240 0.36 10.81 -3.26
CA LYS A 240 0.62 9.82 -4.30
C LYS A 240 0.21 10.40 -5.64
N GLN A 241 1.19 10.58 -6.53
CA GLN A 241 0.95 11.01 -7.90
C GLN A 241 0.54 9.83 -8.78
N ILE A 242 -0.48 10.04 -9.62
CA ILE A 242 -0.88 9.10 -10.67
C ILE A 242 0.18 9.17 -11.78
N ARG A 243 0.70 8.01 -12.20
CA ARG A 243 1.70 7.92 -13.27
C ARG A 243 1.03 7.87 -14.64
N ALA A 244 1.80 8.12 -15.69
CA ALA A 244 1.32 8.00 -17.06
C ALA A 244 0.68 6.62 -17.32
N GLY A 245 -0.49 6.63 -17.98
CA GLY A 245 -1.27 5.42 -18.30
C GLY A 245 -2.04 4.81 -17.13
N GLN A 246 -1.82 5.27 -15.89
CA GLN A 246 -2.63 4.85 -14.74
C GLN A 246 -3.94 5.64 -14.68
N ILE A 247 -5.01 4.97 -14.28
CA ILE A 247 -6.31 5.60 -14.01
C ILE A 247 -6.76 5.21 -12.62
N GLN A 248 -7.29 6.19 -11.89
CA GLN A 248 -8.00 5.94 -10.64
C GLN A 248 -9.49 5.73 -10.90
N LEU A 249 -10.07 4.64 -10.40
CA LEU A 249 -11.50 4.35 -10.51
C LEU A 249 -12.34 5.29 -9.65
N GLU A 250 -11.77 5.76 -8.55
CA GLU A 250 -12.43 6.66 -7.60
C GLU A 250 -11.54 7.88 -7.37
N LYS A 251 -12.16 9.05 -7.24
CA LYS A 251 -11.44 10.28 -6.93
C LYS A 251 -11.11 10.30 -5.43
N VAL A 252 -10.01 9.64 -5.07
CA VAL A 252 -9.50 9.58 -3.69
C VAL A 252 -8.10 10.15 -3.61
N ASN A 253 -7.88 11.07 -2.67
CA ASN A 253 -6.57 11.65 -2.42
C ASN A 253 -5.78 10.71 -1.54
N VAL A 254 -4.75 10.05 -2.07
CA VAL A 254 -3.91 9.16 -1.28
C VAL A 254 -2.65 9.91 -0.83
N ILE A 255 -2.39 9.94 0.47
CA ILE A 255 -1.19 10.57 1.06
C ILE A 255 -0.42 9.49 1.81
N ARG A 256 0.88 9.35 1.51
CA ARG A 256 1.78 8.52 2.31
C ARG A 256 2.21 9.32 3.54
N ALA A 257 1.76 8.90 4.72
CA ALA A 257 2.09 9.58 5.95
C ALA A 257 3.59 9.48 6.25
N SER A 258 4.18 10.60 6.66
CA SER A 258 5.51 10.65 7.26
C SER A 258 5.41 11.03 8.72
N VAL A 259 4.49 11.95 9.05
CA VAL A 259 4.21 12.40 10.40
C VAL A 259 2.71 12.39 10.64
N LEU A 260 2.30 11.90 11.80
CA LEU A 260 0.92 11.93 12.28
C LEU A 260 0.86 12.65 13.62
N THR A 261 0.01 13.65 13.73
CA THR A 261 -0.29 14.32 14.98
C THR A 261 -1.67 13.89 15.45
N ILE A 262 -1.72 13.23 16.60
CA ILE A 262 -2.94 12.69 17.22
C ILE A 262 -3.00 13.24 18.64
N ASN A 263 -4.09 13.92 19.01
CA ASN A 263 -4.27 14.52 20.33
C ASN A 263 -3.10 15.43 20.76
N GLY A 264 -2.50 16.16 19.82
CA GLY A 264 -1.36 17.06 20.07
C GLY A 264 0.00 16.37 20.17
N GLN A 265 0.07 15.04 20.13
CA GLN A 265 1.32 14.29 20.09
C GLN A 265 1.69 13.91 18.66
N GLN A 266 2.98 14.07 18.32
CA GLN A 266 3.51 13.82 17.00
C GLN A 266 4.19 12.44 16.94
N TYR A 267 3.85 11.67 15.91
CA TYR A 267 4.31 10.32 15.65
C TYR A 267 5.00 10.25 14.30
N LEU A 268 6.19 9.66 14.24
CA LEU A 268 6.91 9.41 13.01
C LEU A 268 6.48 8.07 12.41
N VAL A 269 6.16 8.06 11.12
CA VAL A 269 5.78 6.86 10.36
C VAL A 269 7.00 6.37 9.58
N ARG A 270 7.50 5.17 9.92
CA ARG A 270 8.67 4.52 9.29
C ARG A 270 8.50 3.01 9.20
#